data_AF-A0A1C0VAP0-F1
#
_entry.id   AF-A0A1C0VAP0-F1
#
_cell.length_a   1.000
_cell.length_b   1.000
_cell.length_c   1.000
_cell.angle_alpha   90.00
_cell.angle_beta   90.00
_cell.angle_gamma   90.00
#
_symmetry.space_group_name_H-M   'P 1'
#
loop_
_entity.id
_entity.type
_entity.pdbx_description
1 polymer ?
#
loop_
_entity_poly.entity_id
_entity_poly.type
_entity_poly.pdbx_seq_one_letter_code
_entity_poly.pdbx_strand_id
1 'polypeptide(L)'
;MLNAAASNLVANSAILATTPVSPSNGELIPPIAPGTRERRSANDGFYRVELTTENADLVLGGIGRDWIQGGGGDDELHGLDGDDRLLGNQGRDQLWGDDGHDWIQGGQGADSLWGGSGNDQLLGDLGDDWLAGELGLDTMTGGLGADRFLIGMATDGGAIDQADLILDFRTSEADQLVLPSGQRFEDLDFIAGTGNNSGDTIVRDRATGRNWVILKGISPSSFNASNVVSQDSLAPTPAVIRFSKGNFLGVELDGKATITLERSVNTTTDVSVSFSTSGGTATPNQDFTPITGSIAFGADETRKTITIPLTDDRRTEPNETVMLLLSNPVGAELDLATATLTISDHGL
;
A
#
# COMPACT_ATOMS: atom_id res chain seq x y z
N MET A 1 39.27 26.68 20.01
CA MET A 1 39.20 26.59 18.55
C MET A 1 38.97 25.13 18.19
N LEU A 2 38.00 24.89 17.29
CA LEU A 2 37.48 23.60 16.75
C LEU A 2 36.73 22.74 17.78
N ASN A 3 35.39 22.59 17.79
CA ASN A 3 34.36 22.38 16.76
C ASN A 3 34.42 20.99 16.09
N ALA A 4 33.48 20.12 16.46
CA ALA A 4 32.88 19.10 15.60
C ALA A 4 31.58 18.60 16.25
N ALA A 5 30.46 18.98 15.66
CA ALA A 5 29.14 18.44 15.94
C ALA A 5 29.10 16.96 15.50
N ALA A 6 28.67 16.08 16.40
CA ALA A 6 28.25 14.74 16.03
C ALA A 6 26.79 14.82 15.57
N SER A 7 26.61 15.12 14.28
CA SER A 7 25.50 14.59 13.51
C SER A 7 25.81 13.13 13.24
N ASN A 8 24.91 12.21 13.61
CA ASN A 8 24.82 10.92 12.94
C ASN A 8 23.43 10.33 13.15
N LEU A 9 22.72 10.24 12.02
CA LEU A 9 21.55 9.43 11.73
C LEU A 9 21.44 8.20 12.65
N VAL A 10 20.35 8.11 13.39
CA VAL A 10 19.84 6.80 13.81
C VAL A 10 19.02 6.29 12.62
N ALA A 11 19.38 5.08 12.19
CA ALA A 11 18.94 4.46 10.95
C ALA A 11 17.44 4.12 10.97
N ASN A 12 16.71 4.53 9.91
CA ASN A 12 15.52 3.83 9.44
C ASN A 12 15.94 2.38 9.18
N SER A 13 15.67 1.50 10.13
CA SER A 13 15.97 0.07 10.00
C SER A 13 14.69 -0.59 9.53
N ALA A 14 14.51 -0.73 8.22
CA ALA A 14 13.40 -1.46 7.65
C ALA A 14 13.33 -2.87 8.25
N ILE A 15 12.20 -3.24 8.85
CA ILE A 15 11.97 -4.59 9.37
C ILE A 15 11.44 -5.43 8.21
N LEU A 16 12.36 -5.99 7.43
CA LEU A 16 12.04 -6.90 6.33
C LEU A 16 11.81 -8.32 6.86
N ALA A 17 10.59 -8.84 6.67
CA ALA A 17 10.28 -10.25 6.88
C ALA A 17 10.78 -11.07 5.67
N THR A 18 11.96 -11.68 5.77
CA THR A 18 12.43 -12.68 4.79
C THR A 18 11.76 -14.03 5.04
N THR A 19 11.44 -14.76 3.97
CA THR A 19 10.77 -16.08 3.92
C THR A 19 11.57 -17.21 4.61
N PRO A 20 10.98 -18.43 4.80
CA PRO A 20 11.27 -19.30 5.95
C PRO A 20 12.53 -20.15 5.78
N VAL A 21 13.33 -20.23 6.85
CA VAL A 21 14.34 -21.27 7.00
C VAL A 21 13.65 -22.56 7.41
N SER A 22 13.70 -23.58 6.55
CA SER A 22 13.41 -24.97 6.95
C SER A 22 14.34 -25.36 8.13
N PRO A 23 13.83 -25.91 9.24
CA PRO A 23 14.65 -26.09 10.44
C PRO A 23 15.53 -27.33 10.25
N SER A 24 16.77 -27.13 9.80
CA SER A 24 17.77 -28.18 9.98
C SER A 24 19.14 -27.73 10.42
N ASN A 25 19.53 -26.45 10.35
CA ASN A 25 20.88 -26.04 10.75
C ASN A 25 20.82 -24.75 11.57
N GLY A 26 21.11 -24.84 12.86
CA GLY A 26 21.01 -23.75 13.84
C GLY A 26 21.89 -22.54 13.52
N GLU A 27 21.33 -21.57 12.80
CA GLU A 27 21.90 -20.25 12.60
C GLU A 27 21.26 -19.24 13.56
N LEU A 28 22.10 -18.40 14.15
CA LEU A 28 21.76 -17.48 15.23
C LEU A 28 20.85 -16.37 14.70
N ILE A 29 19.62 -16.31 15.22
CA ILE A 29 18.71 -15.17 15.05
C ILE A 29 19.43 -13.94 15.63
N PRO A 30 19.63 -12.84 14.86
CA PRO A 30 20.23 -11.63 15.40
C PRO A 30 19.36 -11.07 16.54
N PRO A 31 19.96 -10.38 17.53
CA PRO A 31 19.24 -9.89 18.69
C PRO A 31 18.14 -8.90 18.29
N ILE A 32 16.94 -9.15 18.83
CA ILE A 32 15.77 -8.28 18.75
C ILE A 32 16.15 -6.87 19.24
N ALA A 33 15.89 -5.86 18.42
CA ALA A 33 15.97 -4.47 18.86
C ALA A 33 15.00 -4.27 20.04
N PRO A 34 15.37 -3.54 21.11
CA PRO A 34 14.46 -3.30 22.22
C PRO A 34 13.16 -2.65 21.71
N GLY A 35 12.02 -3.32 21.85
CA GLY A 35 10.71 -2.77 21.47
C GLY A 35 9.88 -3.62 20.51
N THR A 36 10.42 -4.67 19.90
CA THR A 36 9.67 -5.53 18.96
C THR A 36 9.28 -6.86 19.60
N ARG A 37 8.00 -7.26 19.49
CA ARG A 37 7.57 -8.65 19.72
C ARG A 37 7.22 -9.30 18.39
N GLU A 38 8.13 -10.11 17.87
CA GLU A 38 7.81 -10.98 16.73
C GLU A 38 7.32 -12.36 17.20
N ARG A 39 6.23 -12.86 16.59
CA ARG A 39 5.88 -14.28 16.66
C ARG A 39 5.68 -14.82 15.25
N ARG A 40 6.64 -15.60 14.76
CA ARG A 40 6.57 -16.29 13.46
C ARG A 40 5.91 -17.66 13.63
N SER A 41 4.86 -17.95 12.87
CA SER A 41 4.33 -19.31 12.70
C SER A 41 4.81 -19.84 11.35
N ALA A 42 5.63 -20.89 11.37
CA ALA A 42 6.41 -21.32 10.19
C ALA A 42 5.59 -22.03 9.10
N ASN A 43 4.27 -22.23 9.27
CA ASN A 43 3.50 -23.19 8.46
C ASN A 43 2.21 -22.64 7.83
N ASP A 44 1.81 -21.40 8.11
CA ASP A 44 0.54 -20.82 7.67
C ASP A 44 0.66 -19.47 6.94
N GLY A 45 1.88 -18.93 6.77
CA GLY A 45 2.07 -17.60 6.20
C GLY A 45 1.47 -16.52 7.09
N PHE A 46 1.51 -16.71 8.42
CA PHE A 46 1.05 -15.72 9.39
C PHE A 46 2.23 -15.02 10.06
N TYR A 47 2.44 -13.76 9.70
CA TYR A 47 3.42 -12.89 10.33
C TYR A 47 2.75 -11.99 11.38
N ARG A 48 3.35 -11.89 12.56
CA ARG A 48 2.88 -10.97 13.60
C ARG A 48 4.01 -10.08 14.07
N VAL A 49 3.87 -8.79 13.80
CA VAL A 49 4.76 -7.72 14.27
C VAL A 49 3.99 -6.82 15.20
N GLU A 50 4.53 -6.64 16.39
CA GLU A 50 4.09 -5.61 17.32
C GLU A 50 5.29 -4.73 17.68
N LEU A 51 5.27 -3.51 17.17
CA LEU A 51 6.18 -2.46 17.57
C LEU A 51 5.61 -1.70 18.77
N THR A 52 6.51 -1.26 19.64
CA THR A 52 6.20 -0.48 20.86
C THR A 52 7.06 0.78 20.95
N THR A 53 7.72 1.11 19.84
CA THR A 53 8.55 2.29 19.65
C THR A 53 7.68 3.52 19.43
N GLU A 54 8.30 4.70 19.57
CA GLU A 54 7.69 6.02 19.29
C GLU A 54 8.34 6.64 18.03
N ASN A 55 9.00 5.81 17.23
CA ASN A 55 9.78 6.23 16.06
C ASN A 55 8.98 5.87 14.81
N ALA A 56 9.17 6.64 13.74
CA ALA A 56 8.73 6.23 12.42
C ALA A 56 9.41 4.93 11.98
N ASP A 57 8.61 3.90 11.73
CA ASP A 57 9.04 2.56 11.35
C ASP A 57 8.49 2.16 9.96
N LEU A 58 9.24 1.33 9.22
CA LEU A 58 8.79 0.69 7.99
C LEU A 58 8.64 -0.82 8.22
N VAL A 59 7.44 -1.36 8.05
CA VAL A 59 7.12 -2.77 8.27
C VAL A 59 6.43 -3.40 7.07
N LEU A 60 6.91 -4.58 6.67
CA LEU A 60 6.36 -5.37 5.56
C LEU A 60 5.87 -6.73 6.07
N GLY A 61 4.61 -7.07 5.77
CA GLY A 61 3.94 -8.32 6.15
C GLY A 61 4.54 -9.53 5.47
N GLY A 62 4.44 -9.55 4.13
CA GLY A 62 5.09 -10.56 3.30
C GLY A 62 4.10 -11.32 2.44
N ILE A 63 3.94 -12.62 2.71
CA ILE A 63 2.97 -13.47 2.01
C ILE A 63 2.08 -14.15 3.04
N GLY A 64 0.81 -14.28 2.71
CA GLY A 64 -0.20 -14.82 3.60
C GLY A 64 -0.82 -13.75 4.50
N ARG A 65 -1.49 -14.17 5.56
CA ARG A 65 -2.24 -13.26 6.42
C ARG A 65 -1.35 -12.73 7.54
N ASP A 66 -1.19 -11.43 7.62
CA ASP A 66 -0.30 -10.79 8.55
C ASP A 66 -1.04 -9.93 9.57
N TRP A 67 -0.41 -9.74 10.72
CA TRP A 67 -0.84 -8.83 11.76
C TRP A 67 0.33 -7.87 12.02
N ILE A 68 0.16 -6.61 11.66
CA ILE A 68 1.18 -5.58 11.79
C ILE A 68 0.66 -4.46 12.69
N GLN A 69 1.52 -4.02 13.60
CA GLN A 69 1.25 -2.89 14.48
C GLN A 69 2.47 -1.97 14.54
N GLY A 70 2.30 -0.70 14.12
CA GLY A 70 3.35 0.34 14.04
C GLY A 70 3.73 0.97 15.38
N GLY A 71 2.74 1.21 16.23
CA GLY A 71 2.95 1.54 17.64
C GLY A 71 2.86 3.04 17.91
N GLY A 72 3.92 3.78 17.67
CA GLY A 72 3.91 5.23 17.82
C GLY A 72 4.95 5.85 16.91
N GLY A 73 4.68 7.03 16.37
CA GLY A 73 5.51 7.64 15.34
C GLY A 73 4.74 7.74 14.03
N ASP A 74 5.31 8.36 13.01
CA ASP A 74 4.68 8.39 11.68
C ASP A 74 5.15 7.13 10.91
N ASP A 75 4.36 6.06 10.95
CA ASP A 75 4.75 4.72 10.45
C ASP A 75 4.34 4.46 8.99
N GLU A 76 5.04 3.52 8.35
CA GLU A 76 4.78 3.02 7.00
C GLU A 76 4.58 1.50 7.06
N LEU A 77 3.34 1.02 6.89
CA LEU A 77 2.97 -0.39 7.07
C LEU A 77 2.37 -0.99 5.79
N HIS A 78 2.89 -2.15 5.37
CA HIS A 78 2.40 -2.88 4.20
C HIS A 78 1.99 -4.30 4.54
N GLY A 79 0.78 -4.69 4.17
CA GLY A 79 0.29 -6.07 4.20
C GLY A 79 1.00 -6.96 3.18
N LEU A 80 0.99 -6.51 1.92
CA LEU A 80 1.44 -7.23 0.72
C LEU A 80 0.43 -8.29 0.25
N ASP A 81 0.85 -9.56 0.09
CA ASP A 81 -0.04 -10.58 -0.45
C ASP A 81 -0.80 -11.27 0.70
N GLY A 82 -2.12 -11.13 0.82
CA GLY A 82 -2.97 -11.89 1.72
C GLY A 82 -3.99 -11.05 2.48
N ASP A 83 -4.88 -11.70 3.24
CA ASP A 83 -5.90 -10.97 4.03
C ASP A 83 -5.29 -10.47 5.35
N ASP A 84 -4.86 -9.22 5.41
CA ASP A 84 -4.02 -8.68 6.46
C ASP A 84 -4.76 -7.86 7.53
N ARG A 85 -4.07 -7.62 8.65
CA ARG A 85 -4.52 -6.74 9.72
C ARG A 85 -3.43 -5.73 10.05
N LEU A 86 -3.67 -4.46 9.72
CA LEU A 86 -2.73 -3.36 9.92
C LEU A 86 -3.25 -2.36 10.97
N LEU A 87 -2.38 -1.94 11.89
CA LEU A 87 -2.69 -0.98 12.95
C LEU A 87 -1.57 0.07 13.07
N GLY A 88 -1.84 1.32 12.70
CA GLY A 88 -0.89 2.44 12.84
C GLY A 88 -0.66 2.81 14.31
N ASN A 89 -1.77 3.08 15.01
CA ASN A 89 -1.92 3.50 16.41
C ASN A 89 -1.73 4.99 16.67
N GLN A 90 -0.51 5.52 16.79
CA GLN A 90 -0.28 6.92 17.17
C GLN A 90 0.69 7.55 16.21
N GLY A 91 0.39 8.75 15.75
CA GLY A 91 1.20 9.48 14.78
C GLY A 91 0.48 9.47 13.44
N ARG A 92 1.08 10.10 12.43
CA ARG A 92 0.49 10.11 11.09
C ARG A 92 1.04 8.94 10.32
N ASP A 93 0.22 7.92 10.17
CA ASP A 93 0.61 6.66 9.62
C ASP A 93 0.17 6.54 8.16
N GLN A 94 0.94 5.77 7.39
CA GLN A 94 0.60 5.37 6.04
C GLN A 94 0.48 3.84 5.99
N LEU A 95 -0.70 3.34 5.63
CA LEU A 95 -1.03 1.91 5.68
C LEU A 95 -1.57 1.43 4.33
N TRP A 96 -0.96 0.38 3.79
CA TRP A 96 -1.38 -0.30 2.56
C TRP A 96 -1.73 -1.76 2.84
N GLY A 97 -2.98 -2.15 2.61
CA GLY A 97 -3.40 -3.56 2.62
C GLY A 97 -2.74 -4.34 1.49
N ASP A 98 -2.76 -3.77 0.29
CA ASP A 98 -2.25 -4.33 -0.95
C ASP A 98 -3.19 -5.41 -1.53
N ASP A 99 -2.77 -6.67 -1.69
CA ASP A 99 -3.60 -7.70 -2.34
C ASP A 99 -4.28 -8.58 -1.28
N GLY A 100 -5.59 -8.48 -1.09
CA GLY A 100 -6.30 -9.33 -0.13
C GLY A 100 -7.56 -8.68 0.44
N HIS A 101 -8.27 -9.38 1.33
CA HIS A 101 -9.37 -8.77 2.07
C HIS A 101 -8.86 -8.23 3.41
N ASP A 102 -8.53 -6.95 3.44
CA ASP A 102 -7.73 -6.37 4.52
C ASP A 102 -8.56 -5.68 5.59
N TRP A 103 -7.98 -5.63 6.79
CA TRP A 103 -8.48 -4.83 7.90
C TRP A 103 -7.42 -3.81 8.32
N ILE A 104 -7.71 -2.53 8.10
CA ILE A 104 -6.75 -1.43 8.23
C ILE A 104 -7.31 -0.42 9.24
N GLN A 105 -6.51 -0.08 10.25
CA GLN A 105 -6.85 0.91 11.27
C GLN A 105 -5.72 1.93 11.43
N GLY A 106 -6.01 3.21 11.16
CA GLY A 106 -5.07 4.34 11.31
C GLY A 106 -4.76 4.57 12.79
N GLY A 107 -5.73 5.06 13.55
CA GLY A 107 -5.62 5.24 14.99
C GLY A 107 -5.71 6.71 15.40
N GLN A 108 -4.64 7.27 15.97
CA GLN A 108 -4.57 8.68 16.34
C GLN A 108 -3.60 9.40 15.43
N GLY A 109 -4.09 10.34 14.64
CA GLY A 109 -3.27 11.06 13.69
C GLY A 109 -4.07 11.41 12.46
N ALA A 110 -3.45 12.10 11.52
CA ALA A 110 -4.07 12.37 10.23
C ALA A 110 -3.56 11.32 9.23
N ASP A 111 -4.16 10.14 9.24
CA ASP A 111 -3.63 8.93 8.63
C ASP A 111 -3.98 8.82 7.14
N SER A 112 -3.24 7.97 6.43
CA SER A 112 -3.56 7.61 5.03
C SER A 112 -3.65 6.11 4.86
N LEU A 113 -4.82 5.65 4.44
CA LEU A 113 -5.18 4.23 4.38
C LEU A 113 -5.55 3.87 2.94
N TRP A 114 -4.90 2.83 2.41
CA TRP A 114 -5.18 2.23 1.11
C TRP A 114 -5.52 0.75 1.29
N GLY A 115 -6.73 0.36 0.89
CA GLY A 115 -7.18 -1.05 0.89
C GLY A 115 -6.38 -1.85 -0.12
N GLY A 116 -6.48 -1.47 -1.39
CA GLY A 116 -5.74 -2.10 -2.48
C GLY A 116 -6.69 -2.95 -3.31
N SER A 117 -6.44 -4.25 -3.44
CA SER A 117 -7.33 -5.15 -4.16
C SER A 117 -8.02 -6.13 -3.24
N GLY A 118 -9.35 -6.10 -3.22
CA GLY A 118 -10.13 -7.01 -2.39
C GLY A 118 -11.41 -6.37 -1.91
N ASN A 119 -11.75 -6.56 -0.65
CA ASN A 119 -13.00 -6.07 -0.08
C ASN A 119 -12.63 -5.69 1.35
N ASP A 120 -12.23 -4.46 1.51
CA ASP A 120 -11.41 -4.06 2.64
C ASP A 120 -12.22 -3.34 3.70
N GLN A 121 -11.71 -3.32 4.92
CA GLN A 121 -12.27 -2.58 6.04
C GLN A 121 -11.26 -1.54 6.50
N LEU A 122 -11.55 -0.27 6.24
CA LEU A 122 -10.68 0.86 6.59
C LEU A 122 -11.33 1.68 7.72
N LEU A 123 -10.55 1.95 8.77
CA LEU A 123 -10.95 2.73 9.93
C LEU A 123 -9.90 3.83 10.19
N GLY A 124 -10.25 5.10 9.98
CA GLY A 124 -9.35 6.24 10.25
C GLY A 124 -9.16 6.50 11.76
N ASP A 125 -10.27 6.47 12.51
CA ASP A 125 -10.39 6.70 13.96
C ASP A 125 -10.31 8.17 14.41
N LEU A 126 -9.16 8.71 14.83
CA LEU A 126 -9.06 10.07 15.37
C LEU A 126 -8.11 10.90 14.52
N GLY A 127 -8.65 11.90 13.82
CA GLY A 127 -7.91 12.90 13.08
C GLY A 127 -8.54 13.16 11.72
N ASP A 128 -7.83 13.90 10.86
CA ASP A 128 -8.33 14.22 9.53
C ASP A 128 -7.74 13.20 8.55
N ASP A 129 -8.48 12.12 8.26
CA ASP A 129 -7.93 10.95 7.60
C ASP A 129 -8.18 10.92 6.08
N TRP A 130 -7.31 10.21 5.36
CA TRP A 130 -7.49 9.86 3.96
C TRP A 130 -7.74 8.36 3.80
N LEU A 131 -8.90 7.99 3.26
CA LEU A 131 -9.29 6.60 3.05
C LEU A 131 -9.55 6.33 1.57
N ALA A 132 -8.89 5.31 1.03
CA ALA A 132 -9.09 4.81 -0.32
C ALA A 132 -9.22 3.28 -0.29
N GLY A 133 -10.43 2.76 -0.52
CA GLY A 133 -10.64 1.32 -0.65
C GLY A 133 -9.95 0.72 -1.89
N GLU A 134 -9.95 1.47 -2.99
CA GLU A 134 -9.45 1.04 -4.31
C GLU A 134 -10.29 -0.10 -4.92
N LEU A 135 -9.69 -1.21 -5.37
CA LEU A 135 -10.38 -2.22 -6.15
C LEU A 135 -11.24 -3.13 -5.26
N GLY A 136 -12.53 -3.17 -5.56
CA GLY A 136 -13.49 -4.14 -5.02
C GLY A 136 -14.49 -3.49 -4.08
N LEU A 137 -15.08 -4.24 -3.13
CA LEU A 137 -16.23 -3.76 -2.33
C LEU A 137 -15.80 -3.43 -0.90
N ASP A 138 -15.55 -2.15 -0.68
CA ASP A 138 -14.90 -1.71 0.55
C ASP A 138 -15.88 -1.11 1.56
N THR A 139 -15.49 -1.19 2.84
CA THR A 139 -16.19 -0.55 3.94
C THR A 139 -15.25 0.41 4.65
N MET A 140 -15.60 1.69 4.66
CA MET A 140 -14.81 2.77 5.22
C MET A 140 -15.55 3.45 6.39
N THR A 141 -14.81 3.74 7.45
CA THR A 141 -15.24 4.57 8.59
C THR A 141 -14.15 5.61 8.83
N GLY A 142 -14.49 6.89 8.71
CA GLY A 142 -13.52 7.97 8.90
C GLY A 142 -13.16 8.11 10.37
N GLY A 143 -14.17 8.17 11.25
CA GLY A 143 -13.94 8.50 12.64
C GLY A 143 -13.93 10.01 12.85
N LEU A 144 -13.46 10.46 14.01
CA LEU A 144 -13.57 11.85 14.42
C LEU A 144 -12.57 12.73 13.65
N GLY A 145 -13.08 13.74 12.96
CA GLY A 145 -12.25 14.71 12.24
C GLY A 145 -12.77 14.95 10.84
N ALA A 146 -12.05 15.75 10.06
CA ALA A 146 -12.46 16.12 8.71
C ALA A 146 -11.89 15.13 7.69
N ASP A 147 -12.62 14.04 7.47
CA ASP A 147 -12.11 12.93 6.67
C ASP A 147 -12.34 13.07 5.17
N ARG A 148 -11.51 12.36 4.40
CA ARG A 148 -11.59 12.30 2.95
C ARG A 148 -11.67 10.87 2.47
N PHE A 149 -12.74 10.56 1.75
CA PHE A 149 -12.98 9.24 1.19
C PHE A 149 -12.82 9.29 -0.33
N LEU A 150 -11.77 8.66 -0.86
CA LEU A 150 -11.62 8.49 -2.30
C LEU A 150 -12.63 7.45 -2.80
N ILE A 151 -13.44 7.84 -3.79
CA ILE A 151 -14.50 6.98 -4.33
C ILE A 151 -14.35 6.79 -5.85
N GLY A 152 -15.02 5.77 -6.38
CA GLY A 152 -15.16 5.59 -7.84
C GLY A 152 -13.94 4.96 -8.53
N MET A 153 -12.92 4.55 -7.78
CA MET A 153 -11.80 3.77 -8.29
C MET A 153 -12.18 2.29 -8.34
N ALA A 154 -12.95 1.91 -9.37
CA ALA A 154 -13.24 0.53 -9.77
C ALA A 154 -13.99 -0.38 -8.77
N THR A 155 -15.31 -0.20 -8.75
CA THR A 155 -16.25 -1.32 -8.63
C THR A 155 -16.77 -1.76 -10.01
N ASP A 156 -16.91 -3.07 -10.21
CA ASP A 156 -17.52 -3.72 -11.38
C ASP A 156 -19.07 -3.62 -11.39
N GLY A 157 -19.66 -2.64 -10.69
CA GLY A 157 -21.07 -2.69 -10.31
C GLY A 157 -21.95 -1.53 -10.74
N GLY A 158 -22.91 -1.79 -11.63
CA GLY A 158 -24.09 -0.93 -11.81
C GLY A 158 -25.15 -1.08 -10.70
N ALA A 159 -25.03 -2.13 -9.89
CA ALA A 159 -26.01 -2.53 -8.87
C ALA A 159 -25.72 -1.92 -7.49
N ILE A 160 -26.72 -1.94 -6.60
CA ILE A 160 -26.62 -1.29 -5.27
C ILE A 160 -25.83 -2.14 -4.27
N ASP A 161 -25.81 -3.46 -4.46
CA ASP A 161 -25.06 -4.44 -3.68
C ASP A 161 -23.59 -4.57 -4.11
N GLN A 162 -23.14 -3.70 -5.02
CA GLN A 162 -21.80 -3.70 -5.61
C GLN A 162 -21.17 -2.30 -5.55
N ALA A 163 -21.52 -1.53 -4.52
CA ALA A 163 -20.96 -0.22 -4.24
C ALA A 163 -20.28 -0.24 -2.88
N ASP A 164 -19.28 0.62 -2.72
CA ASP A 164 -18.58 0.79 -1.45
C ASP A 164 -19.52 1.33 -0.38
N LEU A 165 -19.08 1.23 0.87
CA LEU A 165 -19.85 1.60 2.03
C LEU A 165 -19.07 2.61 2.89
N ILE A 166 -19.65 3.79 3.12
CA ILE A 166 -19.15 4.71 4.14
C ILE A 166 -20.14 4.73 5.30
N LEU A 167 -19.66 4.36 6.49
CA LEU A 167 -20.51 4.09 7.65
C LEU A 167 -20.86 5.32 8.48
N ASP A 168 -20.01 6.34 8.52
CA ASP A 168 -20.10 7.42 9.51
C ASP A 168 -19.86 8.84 8.95
N PHE A 169 -20.06 9.03 7.64
CA PHE A 169 -19.86 10.33 6.99
C PHE A 169 -20.56 11.49 7.71
N ARG A 170 -19.82 12.48 8.20
CA ARG A 170 -20.31 13.60 9.00
C ARG A 170 -20.05 14.96 8.36
N THR A 171 -21.11 15.53 7.78
CA THR A 171 -21.08 16.92 7.27
C THR A 171 -20.79 17.97 8.35
N SER A 172 -21.02 17.64 9.63
CA SER A 172 -20.68 18.52 10.77
C SER A 172 -19.19 18.58 11.08
N GLU A 173 -18.45 17.53 10.72
CA GLU A 173 -16.99 17.44 10.90
C GLU A 173 -16.23 17.83 9.63
N ALA A 174 -16.98 18.15 8.57
CA ALA A 174 -16.50 18.60 7.27
C ALA A 174 -15.89 17.49 6.41
N ASP A 175 -16.33 16.24 6.62
CA ASP A 175 -16.01 15.11 5.75
C ASP A 175 -16.31 15.44 4.28
N GLN A 176 -15.50 14.85 3.41
CA GLN A 176 -15.57 15.06 1.96
C GLN A 176 -15.43 13.75 1.20
N LEU A 177 -16.24 13.60 0.16
CA LEU A 177 -15.98 12.62 -0.88
C LEU A 177 -14.96 13.20 -1.85
N VAL A 178 -13.92 12.43 -2.14
CA VAL A 178 -12.91 12.79 -3.12
C VAL A 178 -13.21 12.07 -4.42
N LEU A 179 -13.38 12.85 -5.49
CA LEU A 179 -13.61 12.31 -6.82
C LEU A 179 -12.29 12.07 -7.53
N PRO A 180 -12.20 11.02 -8.37
CA PRO A 180 -11.05 10.84 -9.25
C PRO A 180 -10.83 12.08 -10.13
N SER A 181 -9.59 12.30 -10.53
CA SER A 181 -9.22 13.37 -11.47
C SER A 181 -10.14 13.43 -12.69
N GLY A 182 -10.46 14.66 -13.12
CA GLY A 182 -11.37 14.92 -14.24
C GLY A 182 -12.87 14.76 -13.94
N GLN A 183 -13.25 14.22 -12.78
CA GLN A 183 -14.64 14.16 -12.31
C GLN A 183 -15.00 15.38 -11.47
N ARG A 184 -16.26 15.80 -11.55
CA ARG A 184 -16.79 16.96 -10.83
C ARG A 184 -18.08 16.61 -10.11
N PHE A 185 -18.46 17.45 -9.15
CA PHE A 185 -19.70 17.29 -8.39
C PHE A 185 -20.93 17.15 -9.30
N GLU A 186 -20.99 17.93 -10.38
CA GLU A 186 -22.07 17.90 -11.35
C GLU A 186 -22.20 16.58 -12.13
N ASP A 187 -21.17 15.74 -12.12
CA ASP A 187 -21.15 14.44 -12.79
C ASP A 187 -21.80 13.33 -11.91
N LEU A 188 -22.21 13.66 -10.68
CA LEU A 188 -22.84 12.75 -9.74
C LEU A 188 -24.36 12.95 -9.59
N ASP A 189 -25.04 11.85 -9.28
CA ASP A 189 -26.40 11.81 -8.77
C ASP A 189 -26.40 11.31 -7.30
N PHE A 190 -27.04 12.07 -6.41
CA PHE A 190 -27.26 11.69 -5.01
C PHE A 190 -28.70 11.23 -4.82
N ILE A 191 -28.89 9.91 -4.68
CA ILE A 191 -30.20 9.26 -4.76
C ILE A 191 -30.55 8.69 -3.39
N ALA A 192 -31.80 8.88 -2.95
CA ALA A 192 -32.27 8.24 -1.73
C ALA A 192 -32.32 6.71 -1.89
N GLY A 193 -31.72 5.98 -0.95
CA GLY A 193 -31.82 4.53 -0.89
C GLY A 193 -33.26 4.06 -0.65
N THR A 194 -33.54 2.81 -1.01
CA THR A 194 -34.84 2.17 -0.83
C THR A 194 -34.71 0.84 -0.10
N GLY A 195 -35.81 0.29 0.41
CA GLY A 195 -35.80 -0.98 1.13
C GLY A 195 -34.91 -0.94 2.38
N ASN A 196 -33.94 -1.86 2.47
CA ASN A 196 -32.99 -1.94 3.57
C ASN A 196 -32.02 -0.76 3.64
N ASN A 197 -31.91 0.02 2.57
CA ASN A 197 -31.14 1.26 2.52
C ASN A 197 -32.02 2.51 2.67
N SER A 198 -33.23 2.35 3.23
CA SER A 198 -34.10 3.49 3.53
C SER A 198 -33.46 4.34 4.62
N GLY A 199 -33.04 5.55 4.25
CA GLY A 199 -32.27 6.46 5.13
C GLY A 199 -30.84 6.71 4.65
N ASP A 200 -30.37 5.98 3.65
CA ASP A 200 -29.03 6.13 3.09
C ASP A 200 -29.04 6.97 1.80
N THR A 201 -27.86 7.47 1.42
CA THR A 201 -27.62 8.13 0.14
C THR A 201 -26.78 7.22 -0.76
N ILE A 202 -27.25 6.98 -1.97
CA ILE A 202 -26.51 6.32 -3.03
C ILE A 202 -25.87 7.40 -3.89
N VAL A 203 -24.55 7.39 -3.99
CA VAL A 203 -23.78 8.25 -4.90
C VAL A 203 -23.55 7.47 -6.19
N ARG A 204 -24.05 8.01 -7.29
CA ARG A 204 -24.01 7.37 -8.61
C ARG A 204 -23.30 8.27 -9.60
N ASP A 205 -22.43 7.69 -10.41
CA ASP A 205 -21.89 8.35 -11.59
C ASP A 205 -22.96 8.45 -12.68
N ARG A 206 -23.25 9.67 -13.12
CA ARG A 206 -24.26 9.92 -14.15
C ARG A 206 -23.84 9.37 -15.52
N ALA A 207 -22.54 9.35 -15.83
CA ALA A 207 -22.03 8.93 -17.13
C ALA A 207 -22.21 7.43 -17.34
N THR A 208 -21.80 6.62 -16.35
CA THR A 208 -21.91 5.15 -16.43
C THR A 208 -23.18 4.59 -15.82
N GLY A 209 -23.88 5.35 -14.98
CA GLY A 209 -25.01 4.88 -14.18
C GLY A 209 -24.61 3.97 -13.01
N ARG A 210 -23.31 3.79 -12.75
CA ARG A 210 -22.80 2.94 -11.68
C ARG A 210 -22.91 3.62 -10.32
N ASN A 211 -23.27 2.83 -9.31
CA ASN A 211 -23.24 3.32 -7.93
C ASN A 211 -21.79 3.20 -7.45
N TRP A 212 -21.22 4.30 -6.97
CA TRP A 212 -19.85 4.30 -6.45
C TRP A 212 -19.84 3.98 -4.96
N VAL A 213 -20.67 4.67 -4.19
CA VAL A 213 -20.69 4.50 -2.74
C VAL A 213 -22.08 4.68 -2.17
N ILE A 214 -22.35 4.01 -1.05
CA ILE A 214 -23.52 4.21 -0.20
C ILE A 214 -23.06 4.89 1.09
N LEU A 215 -23.61 6.07 1.36
CA LEU A 215 -23.42 6.78 2.63
C LEU A 215 -24.52 6.37 3.61
N LYS A 216 -24.15 5.68 4.68
CA LYS A 216 -25.12 5.13 5.63
C LYS A 216 -25.67 6.20 6.56
N GLY A 217 -26.99 6.21 6.70
CA GLY A 217 -27.71 7.16 7.57
C GLY A 217 -27.69 8.61 7.12
N ILE A 218 -27.17 8.91 5.93
CA ILE A 218 -27.10 10.27 5.39
C ILE A 218 -28.23 10.48 4.39
N SER A 219 -28.98 11.57 4.58
CA SER A 219 -30.03 11.97 3.64
C SER A 219 -29.43 12.72 2.46
N PRO A 220 -29.88 12.49 1.20
CA PRO A 220 -29.32 13.18 0.05
C PRO A 220 -29.42 14.72 0.13
N SER A 221 -30.42 15.25 0.84
CA SER A 221 -30.61 16.69 1.02
C SER A 221 -29.66 17.33 2.04
N SER A 222 -28.96 16.53 2.83
CA SER A 222 -27.94 17.01 3.78
C SER A 222 -26.58 17.27 3.12
N PHE A 223 -26.43 16.87 1.86
CA PHE A 223 -25.19 16.88 1.12
C PHE A 223 -25.19 17.98 0.06
N ASN A 224 -24.06 18.68 -0.09
CA ASN A 224 -23.92 19.72 -1.10
C ASN A 224 -22.50 19.71 -1.70
N ALA A 225 -22.24 20.62 -2.66
CA ALA A 225 -20.96 20.68 -3.36
C ALA A 225 -19.74 20.90 -2.43
N SER A 226 -19.92 21.46 -1.22
CA SER A 226 -18.83 21.58 -0.25
C SER A 226 -18.35 20.24 0.33
N ASN A 227 -19.20 19.21 0.25
CA ASN A 227 -18.90 17.85 0.72
C ASN A 227 -18.20 17.01 -0.34
N VAL A 228 -17.86 17.60 -1.49
CA VAL A 228 -17.17 16.90 -2.58
C VAL A 228 -16.01 17.74 -3.05
N VAL A 229 -14.87 17.09 -3.21
CA VAL A 229 -13.68 17.71 -3.77
C VAL A 229 -13.20 16.87 -4.94
N SER A 230 -12.70 17.53 -5.97
CA SER A 230 -11.95 16.82 -7.00
C SER A 230 -10.55 16.58 -6.47
N GLN A 231 -9.99 15.41 -6.74
CA GLN A 231 -8.59 15.13 -6.46
C GLN A 231 -7.66 16.17 -7.14
N ASP A 232 -8.06 16.76 -8.27
CA ASP A 232 -7.33 17.83 -8.96
C ASP A 232 -7.29 19.16 -8.17
N SER A 233 -8.23 19.34 -7.25
CA SER A 233 -8.36 20.55 -6.41
C SER A 233 -7.69 20.44 -5.05
N LEU A 234 -7.42 19.21 -4.62
CA LEU A 234 -6.52 18.94 -3.52
C LEU A 234 -5.10 19.22 -4.03
N ALA A 235 -4.23 19.82 -3.21
CA ALA A 235 -2.82 19.96 -3.58
C ALA A 235 -2.35 18.60 -4.10
N PRO A 236 -1.74 18.50 -5.30
CA PRO A 236 -1.52 17.21 -5.93
C PRO A 236 -0.72 16.36 -4.95
N THR A 237 -1.38 15.39 -4.34
CA THR A 237 -0.69 14.30 -3.66
C THR A 237 0.16 13.67 -4.75
N PRO A 238 1.50 13.66 -4.60
CA PRO A 238 2.37 13.06 -5.59
C PRO A 238 1.90 11.63 -5.87
N ALA A 239 2.07 11.17 -7.11
CA ALA A 239 1.86 9.76 -7.36
C ALA A 239 2.80 8.97 -6.44
N VAL A 240 2.36 7.83 -5.92
CA VAL A 240 3.25 6.97 -5.15
C VAL A 240 3.74 5.87 -6.10
N ILE A 241 5.05 5.65 -6.20
CA ILE A 241 5.63 4.56 -7.00
C ILE A 241 6.36 3.58 -6.07
N ARG A 242 6.05 2.30 -6.22
CA ARG A 242 6.60 1.21 -5.41
C ARG A 242 6.93 -0.04 -6.19
N PHE A 243 7.70 -0.95 -5.58
CA PHE A 243 7.67 -2.35 -6.01
C PHE A 243 6.32 -2.97 -5.62
N SER A 244 5.79 -3.87 -6.44
CA SER A 244 4.51 -4.53 -6.14
C SER A 244 4.59 -5.45 -4.92
N LYS A 245 5.81 -5.84 -4.52
CA LYS A 245 6.06 -6.67 -3.34
C LYS A 245 7.48 -6.54 -2.86
N GLY A 246 7.71 -6.84 -1.58
CA GLY A 246 9.05 -6.81 -0.98
C GLY A 246 9.95 -7.96 -1.44
N ASN A 247 9.39 -9.06 -1.95
CA ASN A 247 10.15 -10.24 -2.38
C ASN A 247 9.69 -10.77 -3.75
N PHE A 248 10.62 -10.89 -4.69
CA PHE A 248 10.42 -11.51 -5.99
C PHE A 248 11.16 -12.84 -6.06
N LEU A 249 10.66 -13.75 -6.90
CA LEU A 249 11.32 -15.01 -7.22
C LEU A 249 11.70 -15.01 -8.70
N GLY A 250 12.94 -15.40 -8.99
CA GLY A 250 13.43 -15.66 -10.33
C GLY A 250 14.00 -17.07 -10.39
N VAL A 251 13.58 -17.86 -11.38
CA VAL A 251 14.14 -19.19 -11.63
C VAL A 251 15.16 -19.07 -12.75
N GLU A 252 16.37 -19.58 -12.55
CA GLU A 252 17.44 -19.46 -13.55
C GLU A 252 17.05 -20.08 -14.90
N LEU A 253 16.32 -21.19 -14.89
CA LEU A 253 15.80 -21.85 -16.08
C LEU A 253 14.93 -20.94 -16.97
N ASP A 254 14.26 -19.95 -16.37
CA ASP A 254 13.44 -19.00 -17.12
C ASP A 254 14.31 -17.94 -17.84
N GLY A 255 15.60 -17.85 -17.47
CA GLY A 255 16.59 -16.90 -18.00
C GLY A 255 16.33 -15.43 -17.63
N LYS A 256 15.29 -15.17 -16.82
CA LYS A 256 14.89 -13.83 -16.40
C LYS A 256 13.97 -13.84 -15.18
N ALA A 257 14.04 -12.79 -14.38
CA ALA A 257 13.04 -12.43 -13.39
C ALA A 257 12.21 -11.23 -13.88
N THR A 258 10.90 -11.25 -13.61
CA THR A 258 10.00 -10.10 -13.86
C THR A 258 9.70 -9.41 -12.54
N ILE A 259 10.05 -8.13 -12.46
CA ILE A 259 9.82 -7.27 -11.31
C ILE A 259 8.69 -6.32 -11.67
N THR A 260 7.61 -6.32 -10.89
CA THR A 260 6.47 -5.44 -11.11
C THR A 260 6.59 -4.22 -10.20
N LEU A 261 6.30 -3.05 -10.77
CA LEU A 261 6.17 -1.79 -10.06
C LEU A 261 4.72 -1.33 -10.19
N GLU A 262 4.26 -0.66 -9.15
CA GLU A 262 2.91 -0.13 -9.07
C GLU A 262 2.94 1.36 -8.81
N ARG A 263 1.90 2.04 -9.31
CA ARG A 263 1.64 3.45 -9.07
C ARG A 263 0.24 3.61 -8.48
N SER A 264 0.15 4.29 -7.35
CA SER A 264 -1.11 4.61 -6.66
C SER A 264 -1.28 6.12 -6.45
N VAL A 265 -2.38 6.49 -5.79
CA VAL A 265 -2.79 7.87 -5.46
C VAL A 265 -3.11 8.72 -6.69
N ASN A 266 -2.12 9.39 -7.29
CA ASN A 266 -2.29 10.27 -8.44
C ASN A 266 -1.79 9.59 -9.71
N THR A 267 -2.72 9.12 -10.52
CA THR A 267 -2.40 8.40 -11.76
C THR A 267 -2.51 9.26 -13.01
N THR A 268 -3.01 10.50 -12.91
CA THR A 268 -3.44 11.26 -14.11
C THR A 268 -2.35 12.10 -14.77
N THR A 269 -1.21 12.24 -14.10
CA THR A 269 -0.01 12.89 -14.67
C THR A 269 1.09 11.88 -14.94
N ASP A 270 1.93 12.17 -15.93
CA ASP A 270 3.13 11.38 -16.19
C ASP A 270 4.11 11.49 -15.01
N VAL A 271 4.63 10.35 -14.57
CA VAL A 271 5.64 10.27 -13.51
C VAL A 271 6.76 9.32 -13.90
N SER A 272 7.91 9.44 -13.26
CA SER A 272 9.04 8.53 -13.52
C SER A 272 9.86 8.23 -12.29
N VAL A 273 10.55 7.09 -12.32
CA VAL A 273 11.47 6.65 -11.29
C VAL A 273 12.71 6.02 -11.93
N SER A 274 13.85 6.09 -11.25
CA SER A 274 15.06 5.35 -11.62
C SER A 274 15.13 4.04 -10.84
N PHE A 275 15.64 2.97 -11.45
CA PHE A 275 15.84 1.69 -10.80
C PHE A 275 17.27 1.19 -10.93
N SER A 276 17.68 0.34 -10.00
CA SER A 276 18.96 -0.36 -10.04
C SER A 276 18.91 -1.69 -9.30
N THR A 277 19.75 -2.64 -9.73
CA THR A 277 20.12 -3.80 -8.92
C THR A 277 21.39 -3.49 -8.12
N SER A 278 21.41 -3.85 -6.84
CA SER A 278 22.51 -3.56 -5.92
C SER A 278 22.61 -4.67 -4.88
N GLY A 279 23.82 -4.97 -4.40
CA GLY A 279 24.05 -5.90 -3.28
C GLY A 279 23.48 -7.31 -3.48
N GLY A 280 23.24 -8.00 -2.36
CA GLY A 280 22.77 -9.38 -2.34
C GLY A 280 23.88 -10.42 -2.22
N THR A 281 23.51 -11.71 -2.19
CA THR A 281 24.45 -12.83 -2.18
C THR A 281 24.82 -13.32 -3.59
N ALA A 282 23.97 -13.04 -4.59
CA ALA A 282 24.21 -13.40 -5.97
C ALA A 282 25.35 -12.54 -6.57
N THR A 283 26.20 -13.17 -7.36
CA THR A 283 27.36 -12.58 -8.02
C THR A 283 26.99 -11.94 -9.38
N PRO A 284 27.20 -10.62 -9.54
CA PRO A 284 26.99 -9.93 -10.80
C PRO A 284 27.73 -10.54 -12.00
N ASN A 285 27.02 -10.76 -13.10
CA ASN A 285 27.45 -11.39 -14.34
C ASN A 285 27.87 -12.87 -14.22
N GLN A 286 27.64 -13.48 -13.06
CA GLN A 286 27.66 -14.92 -12.89
C GLN A 286 26.23 -15.44 -12.81
N ASP A 287 25.41 -14.87 -11.92
CA ASP A 287 24.07 -15.41 -11.61
C ASP A 287 22.96 -14.51 -12.19
N PHE A 288 23.26 -13.21 -12.35
CA PHE A 288 22.37 -12.26 -13.02
C PHE A 288 23.15 -11.14 -13.75
N THR A 289 22.52 -10.49 -14.73
CA THR A 289 23.09 -9.29 -15.35
C THR A 289 22.59 -8.03 -14.62
N PRO A 290 23.48 -7.19 -14.04
CA PRO A 290 23.05 -5.95 -13.40
C PRO A 290 22.36 -5.00 -14.37
N ILE A 291 21.29 -4.36 -13.91
CA ILE A 291 20.54 -3.38 -14.68
C ILE A 291 20.37 -2.09 -13.89
N THR A 292 20.43 -0.97 -14.60
CA THR A 292 19.97 0.33 -14.12
C THR A 292 19.29 1.06 -15.26
N GLY A 293 18.30 1.88 -14.93
CA GLY A 293 17.54 2.63 -15.92
C GLY A 293 16.53 3.54 -15.28
N SER A 294 15.65 4.10 -16.11
CA SER A 294 14.47 4.83 -15.67
C SER A 294 13.24 4.26 -16.35
N ILE A 295 12.13 4.28 -15.61
CA ILE A 295 10.83 3.86 -16.09
C ILE A 295 9.84 5.01 -15.87
N ALA A 296 9.00 5.26 -16.87
CA ALA A 296 7.98 6.29 -16.83
C ALA A 296 6.60 5.62 -16.85
N PHE A 297 5.72 6.04 -15.95
CA PHE A 297 4.30 5.76 -15.99
C PHE A 297 3.62 6.94 -16.68
N GLY A 298 2.98 6.70 -17.82
CA GLY A 298 2.11 7.69 -18.44
C GLY A 298 0.83 7.88 -17.62
N ALA A 299 0.06 8.92 -17.92
CA ALA A 299 -1.29 9.08 -17.38
C ALA A 299 -2.09 7.75 -17.41
N ASP A 300 -2.74 7.45 -16.29
CA ASP A 300 -3.58 6.28 -15.98
C ASP A 300 -2.89 4.90 -15.97
N GLU A 301 -1.61 4.78 -16.33
CA GLU A 301 -0.85 3.53 -16.14
C GLU A 301 -0.59 3.23 -14.65
N THR A 302 -1.14 2.16 -14.09
CA THR A 302 -0.92 1.80 -12.67
C THR A 302 0.16 0.76 -12.46
N ARG A 303 0.64 0.10 -13.52
CA ARG A 303 1.62 -0.99 -13.43
C ARG A 303 2.67 -0.91 -14.53
N LYS A 304 3.91 -1.24 -14.17
CA LYS A 304 5.03 -1.42 -15.10
C LYS A 304 5.86 -2.64 -14.70
N THR A 305 6.61 -3.20 -15.64
CA THR A 305 7.52 -4.31 -15.35
C THR A 305 8.94 -3.99 -15.78
N ILE A 306 9.89 -4.46 -14.98
CA ILE A 306 11.32 -4.49 -15.25
C ILE A 306 11.73 -5.96 -15.39
N THR A 307 12.57 -6.27 -16.36
CA THR A 307 13.12 -7.62 -16.55
C THR A 307 14.59 -7.64 -16.15
N ILE A 308 14.93 -8.50 -15.19
CA ILE A 308 16.32 -8.77 -14.78
C ILE A 308 16.77 -10.05 -15.48
N PRO A 309 17.78 -10.03 -16.36
CA PRO A 309 18.31 -11.25 -16.96
C PRO A 309 19.00 -12.12 -15.89
N LEU A 310 18.64 -13.40 -15.86
CA LEU A 310 19.26 -14.41 -15.02
C LEU A 310 20.16 -15.29 -15.87
N THR A 311 21.22 -15.80 -15.28
CA THR A 311 22.15 -16.70 -15.95
C THR A 311 21.83 -18.12 -15.54
N ASP A 312 21.43 -18.94 -16.50
CA ASP A 312 21.27 -20.38 -16.30
C ASP A 312 22.64 -21.06 -16.43
N ASP A 313 23.05 -21.80 -15.40
CA ASP A 313 24.22 -22.66 -15.46
C ASP A 313 23.94 -24.11 -14.96
N ARG A 314 24.97 -24.96 -14.93
CA ARG A 314 24.84 -26.40 -14.59
C ARG A 314 25.23 -26.75 -13.16
N ARG A 315 25.56 -25.76 -12.35
CA ARG A 315 26.04 -25.94 -10.98
C ARG A 315 24.82 -25.86 -10.09
N THR A 316 24.72 -26.82 -9.18
CA THR A 316 23.68 -26.73 -8.16
C THR A 316 24.15 -25.78 -7.07
N GLU A 317 23.38 -24.73 -6.83
CA GLU A 317 23.68 -23.63 -5.93
C GLU A 317 22.52 -23.41 -4.94
N PRO A 318 22.79 -22.93 -3.72
CA PRO A 318 21.72 -22.50 -2.82
C PRO A 318 20.99 -21.28 -3.42
N ASN A 319 19.77 -20.99 -2.96
CA ASN A 319 19.09 -19.77 -3.35
C ASN A 319 19.95 -18.54 -3.02
N GLU A 320 20.06 -17.63 -3.97
CA GLU A 320 20.81 -16.39 -3.83
C GLU A 320 19.89 -15.17 -3.92
N THR A 321 20.40 -14.00 -3.55
CA THR A 321 19.60 -12.77 -3.47
C THR A 321 20.23 -11.63 -4.25
N VAL A 322 19.38 -10.76 -4.80
CA VAL A 322 19.74 -9.48 -5.39
C VAL A 322 18.85 -8.41 -4.76
N MET A 323 19.41 -7.32 -4.25
CA MET A 323 18.60 -6.20 -3.77
C MET A 323 18.25 -5.26 -4.93
N LEU A 324 17.01 -4.79 -4.91
CA LEU A 324 16.40 -3.92 -5.91
C LEU A 324 16.16 -2.56 -5.27
N LEU A 325 16.43 -1.48 -5.99
CA LEU A 325 16.28 -0.12 -5.48
C LEU A 325 15.59 0.79 -6.50
N LEU A 326 14.57 1.52 -6.05
CA LEU A 326 13.97 2.68 -6.68
C LEU A 326 14.60 3.96 -6.15
N SER A 327 14.79 4.95 -7.02
CA SER A 327 15.42 6.22 -6.66
C SER A 327 15.02 7.34 -7.63
N ASN A 328 15.29 8.59 -7.23
CA ASN A 328 15.13 9.78 -8.08
C ASN A 328 13.72 9.88 -8.73
N PRO A 329 12.63 9.86 -7.94
CA PRO A 329 11.30 10.02 -8.52
C PRO A 329 11.13 11.45 -9.10
N VAL A 330 10.32 11.56 -10.14
CA VAL A 330 9.89 12.84 -10.73
C VAL A 330 8.38 12.85 -10.82
N GLY A 331 7.74 13.81 -10.15
CA GLY A 331 6.28 13.90 -10.07
C GLY A 331 5.64 12.86 -9.14
N ALA A 332 6.45 12.11 -8.42
CA ALA A 332 6.05 11.03 -7.53
C ALA A 332 6.83 11.05 -6.22
N GLU A 333 6.27 10.41 -5.21
CA GLU A 333 6.97 9.94 -4.01
C GLU A 333 7.31 8.45 -4.19
N LEU A 334 8.29 7.98 -3.42
CA LEU A 334 8.64 6.56 -3.40
C LEU A 334 8.09 5.94 -2.13
N ASP A 335 7.53 4.76 -2.33
CA ASP A 335 7.06 3.84 -1.31
C ASP A 335 7.65 2.47 -1.65
N LEU A 336 7.87 1.59 -0.65
CA LEU A 336 8.52 0.28 -0.79
C LEU A 336 9.66 0.33 -1.82
N ALA A 337 10.55 1.32 -1.65
CA ALA A 337 11.56 1.67 -2.65
C ALA A 337 12.67 0.61 -2.76
N THR A 338 12.65 -0.41 -1.91
CA THR A 338 13.58 -1.52 -1.92
C THR A 338 12.83 -2.86 -1.92
N ALA A 339 13.31 -3.83 -2.70
CA ALA A 339 12.81 -5.19 -2.68
C ALA A 339 13.96 -6.18 -2.86
N THR A 340 13.72 -7.47 -2.58
CA THR A 340 14.69 -8.54 -2.78
C THR A 340 14.22 -9.47 -3.88
N LEU A 341 15.08 -9.74 -4.87
CA LEU A 341 14.90 -10.85 -5.80
C LEU A 341 15.66 -12.06 -5.26
N THR A 342 14.95 -13.15 -4.97
CA THR A 342 15.54 -14.46 -4.72
C THR A 342 15.71 -15.19 -6.05
N ILE A 343 16.93 -15.57 -6.37
CA ILE A 343 17.26 -16.43 -7.51
C ILE A 343 17.25 -17.86 -6.98
N SER A 344 16.34 -18.68 -7.51
CA SER A 344 16.33 -20.11 -7.24
C SER A 344 17.02 -20.85 -8.38
N ASP A 345 18.02 -21.63 -8.00
CA ASP A 345 18.64 -22.60 -8.88
C ASP A 345 17.62 -23.66 -9.31
N HIS A 346 17.81 -24.15 -10.53
CA HIS A 346 17.12 -25.31 -11.06
C HIS A 346 18.10 -26.49 -11.04
N GLY A 347 18.16 -27.20 -9.90
CA GLY A 347 18.92 -28.45 -9.82
C GLY A 347 18.51 -29.44 -10.93
N LEU A 348 19.50 -30.14 -11.51
CA LEU A 348 19.28 -31.20 -12.52
C LEU A 348 18.41 -32.35 -12.01
#